data_AF-A0A952PAC3-F1
#
_entry.id   AF-A0A952PAC3-F1
#
_cell.length_a   1.000
_cell.length_b   1.000
_cell.length_c   1.000
_cell.angle_alpha   90.00
_cell.angle_beta   90.00
_cell.angle_gamma   90.00
#
_symmetry.space_group_name_H-M   'P 1'
#
loop_
_entity.id
_entity.type
_entity.pdbx_description
1 polymer ?
#
loop_
_entity_poly.entity_id
_entity_poly.type
_entity_poly.pdbx_seq_one_letter_code
_entity_poly.pdbx_strand_id
1 'polypeptide(L)' 'MKIISNKLITEKEGYEAMLYMLLEYWKSTGSNDLTNILSGGEYIEKDTPADSAFWKYWLDAIEKVKKKWLTNI' A
#
# COMPACT_ATOMS: atom_id res chain seq x y z
N MET A 1 -0.87 -21.43 -5.09
CA MET A 1 -1.86 -20.73 -5.93
C MET A 1 -1.14 -19.61 -6.69
N LYS A 2 -1.32 -19.50 -8.01
CA LYS A 2 -0.84 -18.31 -8.74
C LYS A 2 -1.87 -17.19 -8.55
N ILE A 3 -1.44 -16.01 -8.16
CA ILE A 3 -2.32 -14.84 -8.05
C ILE A 3 -2.33 -14.18 -9.43
N ILE A 4 -3.44 -14.27 -10.15
CA ILE A 4 -3.59 -13.74 -11.51
C ILE A 4 -4.88 -12.91 -11.55
N SER A 5 -4.77 -11.66 -11.99
CA SER A 5 -5.91 -10.77 -12.24
C SER A 5 -5.60 -9.93 -13.48
N ASN A 6 -6.59 -9.79 -14.36
CA ASN A 6 -6.46 -8.96 -15.57
C ASN A 6 -6.95 -7.53 -15.35
N LYS A 7 -7.49 -7.21 -14.18
CA LYS A 7 -7.99 -5.88 -13.85
C LYS A 7 -6.89 -5.05 -13.17
N LEU A 8 -6.53 -3.94 -13.80
CA LEU A 8 -5.64 -2.93 -13.21
C LEU A 8 -6.44 -2.03 -12.26
N ILE A 9 -5.79 -1.65 -11.17
CA ILE A 9 -6.28 -0.63 -10.24
C ILE A 9 -5.39 0.62 -10.37
N THR A 10 -5.94 1.77 -10.03
CA THR A 10 -5.18 3.01 -9.91
C THR A 10 -4.19 2.94 -8.76
N GLU A 11 -3.22 3.85 -8.77
CA GLU A 11 -2.20 3.93 -7.72
C GLU A 11 -2.84 4.27 -6.37
N LYS A 12 -3.90 5.08 -6.37
CA LYS A 12 -4.71 5.38 -5.18
C LYS A 12 -5.45 4.15 -4.67
N GLU A 13 -6.18 3.44 -5.53
CA GLU A 13 -6.90 2.22 -5.12
C GLU A 13 -5.93 1.15 -4.57
N GLY A 14 -4.72 1.06 -5.11
CA GLY A 14 -3.69 0.17 -4.58
C GLY A 14 -3.17 0.62 -3.21
N TYR A 15 -3.04 1.92 -2.96
CA TYR A 15 -2.67 2.45 -1.65
C TYR A 15 -3.74 2.14 -0.61
N GLU A 16 -5.01 2.35 -0.93
CA GLU A 16 -6.14 2.03 -0.06
C GLU A 16 -6.21 0.52 0.23
N ALA A 17 -6.04 -0.32 -0.80
CA ALA A 17 -6.00 -1.77 -0.64
C ALA A 17 -4.86 -2.22 0.29
N MET A 18 -3.69 -1.58 0.19
CA MET A 18 -2.55 -1.84 1.08
C MET A 18 -2.88 -1.49 2.53
N LEU A 19 -3.44 -0.29 2.78
CA LEU A 19 -3.83 0.13 4.12
C LEU A 19 -4.88 -0.81 4.73
N TYR A 20 -5.91 -1.20 3.98
CA TYR A 20 -6.93 -2.12 4.46
C TYR A 20 -6.38 -3.51 4.80
N MET A 21 -5.43 -4.01 4.01
CA MET A 21 -4.79 -5.30 4.31
C MET A 21 -4.00 -5.23 5.61
N LEU A 22 -3.20 -4.18 5.81
CA LEU A 22 -2.43 -3.98 7.03
C LEU A 22 -3.32 -3.78 8.26
N LEU A 23 -4.42 -3.05 8.11
CA LEU A 23 -5.40 -2.84 9.17
C LEU A 23 -6.05 -4.18 9.59
N GLU A 24 -6.40 -5.03 8.63
CA GLU A 24 -6.96 -6.35 8.90
C GLU A 24 -5.95 -7.28 9.59
N TYR A 25 -4.68 -7.22 9.15
CA TYR A 25 -3.61 -7.96 9.82
C TYR A 25 -3.37 -7.48 11.26
N TRP A 26 -3.36 -6.16 11.49
CA TRP A 26 -3.24 -5.60 12.83
C TRP A 26 -4.41 -6.03 13.72
N LYS A 27 -5.65 -5.93 13.25
CA LYS A 27 -6.84 -6.39 13.99
C LYS A 27 -6.80 -7.87 14.35
N SER A 28 -6.29 -8.72 13.45
CA SER A 28 -6.24 -10.17 13.68
C SER A 28 -5.10 -10.62 14.58
N THR A 29 -4.02 -9.85 14.69
CA THR A 29 -2.81 -10.24 15.44
C THR A 29 -2.56 -9.42 16.70
N GLY A 30 -3.08 -8.20 16.78
CA GLY A 30 -2.71 -7.21 17.79
C GLY A 30 -1.24 -6.80 17.73
N SER A 31 -0.53 -7.09 16.62
CA SER A 31 0.91 -6.81 16.54
C SER A 31 1.18 -5.30 16.48
N ASN A 32 1.89 -4.80 17.48
CA ASN A 32 2.29 -3.39 17.52
C ASN A 32 3.28 -3.00 16.43
N ASP A 33 3.91 -3.97 15.74
CA ASP A 33 4.91 -3.71 14.70
C ASP A 33 4.32 -2.95 13.50
N LEU A 34 3.00 -3.02 13.29
CA LEU A 34 2.32 -2.30 12.21
C LEU A 34 1.86 -0.89 12.60
N THR A 35 1.87 -0.55 13.89
CA THR A 35 1.30 0.71 14.37
C THR A 35 1.98 1.94 13.78
N ASN A 36 3.30 1.90 13.54
CA ASN A 36 4.03 3.00 12.91
C ASN A 36 3.68 3.19 11.43
N ILE A 37 3.36 2.11 10.72
CA ILE A 37 2.98 2.18 9.31
C ILE A 37 1.54 2.68 9.20
N LEU A 38 0.65 2.19 10.05
CA LEU A 38 -0.74 2.65 10.09
C LEU A 38 -0.83 4.11 10.53
N SER A 39 -0.12 4.51 11.59
CA SER A 39 -0.18 5.89 12.11
C SER A 39 0.38 6.93 11.15
N GLY A 40 1.35 6.59 10.29
CA GLY A 40 1.88 7.49 9.27
C GLY A 40 1.16 7.41 7.92
N GLY A 41 0.71 6.21 7.52
CA GLY A 41 0.13 5.96 6.21
C GLY A 41 -1.39 6.20 6.13
N GLU A 42 -2.11 6.06 7.24
CA GLU A 42 -3.56 6.28 7.29
C GLU A 42 -3.92 7.74 7.03
N TYR A 43 -5.16 7.93 6.55
CA TYR A 43 -5.70 9.25 6.25
C TYR A 43 -6.17 9.96 7.52
N ILE A 44 -5.58 11.13 7.79
CA ILE A 44 -6.08 12.06 8.83
C ILE A 44 -7.23 12.92 8.30
N GLU A 45 -7.22 13.18 7.00
CA GLU A 45 -8.28 13.82 6.23
C GLU A 45 -8.42 13.08 4.90
N LYS A 46 -9.57 13.26 4.22
CA LYS A 46 -9.80 12.59 2.94
C LYS A 46 -8.64 12.83 1.97
N ASP A 47 -8.03 11.74 1.51
CA ASP A 47 -6.92 11.71 0.55
C ASP A 47 -5.60 12.34 1.07
N THR A 48 -5.48 12.52 2.39
CA THR A 48 -4.30 13.11 3.04
C THR A 48 -3.75 12.15 4.10
N PRO A 49 -2.63 11.46 3.82
CA PRO A 49 -1.93 10.65 4.80
C PRO A 49 -1.45 11.49 5.99
N ALA A 50 -1.40 10.90 7.18
CA ALA A 50 -0.84 11.53 8.37
C ALA A 50 0.60 12.01 8.15
N ASP A 51 1.40 11.23 7.43
CA ASP A 51 2.70 11.59 6.90
C ASP A 51 2.69 11.49 5.37
N SER A 52 2.75 12.66 4.71
CA SER A 52 2.80 12.79 3.26
C SER A 52 3.91 11.99 2.57
N ALA A 53 5.00 11.63 3.28
CA ALA A 53 6.08 10.82 2.75
C ALA A 53 5.61 9.41 2.35
N PHE A 54 4.57 8.87 2.99
CA PHE A 54 4.05 7.53 2.68
C PHE A 54 3.50 7.42 1.26
N TRP A 55 2.88 8.47 0.75
CA TRP A 55 2.44 8.50 -0.65
C TRP A 55 3.64 8.39 -1.60
N LYS A 56 4.75 9.06 -1.29
CA LYS A 56 5.99 8.96 -2.08
C LYS A 56 6.57 7.56 -2.03
N TYR A 57 6.66 6.95 -0.85
CA TYR A 57 7.15 5.57 -0.69
C TYR A 57 6.32 4.57 -1.48
N TRP A 58 5.00 4.76 -1.51
CA TRP A 58 4.09 3.95 -2.29
C TRP A 58 4.32 4.06 -3.79
N LEU A 59 4.41 5.28 -4.33
CA LEU A 59 4.71 5.52 -5.74
C LEU A 59 6.06 4.91 -6.14
N ASP A 60 7.08 5.03 -5.28
CA ASP A 60 8.39 4.41 -5.52
C ASP A 60 8.32 2.87 -5.55
N ALA A 61 7.49 2.27 -4.70
CA ALA A 61 7.25 0.82 -4.71
C ALA A 61 6.56 0.39 -6.02
N ILE A 62 5.54 1.12 -6.47
CA ILE A 62 4.87 0.87 -7.74
C ILE A 62 5.85 0.98 -8.91
N GLU A 63 6.69 2.02 -8.95
CA GLU A 63 7.70 2.16 -9.98
C GLU A 63 8.67 0.98 -10.02
N LYS A 64 9.14 0.51 -8.86
CA LYS A 64 10.02 -0.67 -8.77
C LYS A 64 9.34 -1.91 -9.34
N VAL A 65 8.06 -2.10 -9.05
CA VAL A 65 7.27 -3.19 -9.62
C VAL A 65 7.21 -3.02 -11.13
N LYS A 66 6.72 -1.88 -11.64
CA LYS A 66 6.59 -1.61 -13.08
C LYS A 66 7.93 -1.77 -13.85
N LYS A 67 9.05 -1.30 -13.30
CA LYS A 67 10.39 -1.47 -13.89
C LYS A 67 10.85 -2.94 -13.93
N LYS A 68 10.56 -3.72 -12.87
CA LYS A 68 10.78 -5.17 -12.87
C LYS A 68 9.90 -5.88 -13.91
N TRP A 69 8.67 -5.43 -14.13
CA TRP A 69 7.83 -5.98 -15.19
C TRP A 69 8.42 -5.72 -16.57
N LEU A 70 8.95 -4.53 -16.84
CA LEU A 70 9.56 -4.16 -18.12
C LEU A 70 10.88 -4.87 -18.44
N THR A 71 11.59 -5.39 -17.43
CA THR A 71 12.87 -6.10 -17.60
C THR A 71 12.70 -7.62 -17.75
N ASN A 72 11.48 -8.13 -17.58
CA ASN A 72 11.12 -9.54 -17.72
C ASN A 72 10.30 -9.83 -19.00
N ILE A 73 10.30 -8.89 -19.96
CA ILE A 73 9.66 -9.02 -21.29
C ILE A 73 10.75 -9.11 -22.36
#